data_AF-G5Q9G2-F1
#
_entry.id   AF-G5Q9G2-F1
#
_cell.length_a   1.000
_cell.length_b   1.000
_cell.length_c   1.000
_cell.angle_alpha   90.00
_cell.angle_beta   90.00
_cell.angle_gamma   90.00
#
_symmetry.space_group_name_H-M   'P 1'
#
loop_
_entity.id
_entity.type
_entity.pdbx_description
1 polymer ?
#
loop_
_entity_poly.entity_id
_entity_poly.type
_entity_poly.pdbx_seq_one_letter_code
_entity_poly.pdbx_strand_id
1 'polypeptide(L)'
;MPALTASGTTSLGEALSLTASSIAKEVQKTTADTKGDWRPLVFLMTDGSPNDDWRKGLNDFKAARTGVVVACAAGHDADTSVLKEITEIVVQLDTADSSTIKAFFKWVSASISVGSQKVESSKKEVIGLEDLPPPPPEVNVVL
;
A
#
# COMPACT_ATOMS: atom_id res chain seq x y z
N MET A 1 24.54 1.09 -3.50
CA MET A 1 23.57 0.68 -2.46
C MET A 1 24.17 -0.47 -1.67
N PRO A 2 23.97 -0.52 -0.34
CA PRO A 2 24.38 -1.68 0.45
C PRO A 2 23.62 -2.92 -0.01
N ALA A 3 24.28 -4.09 0.07
CA ALA A 3 23.61 -5.36 -0.18
C ALA A 3 22.64 -5.65 0.97
N LEU A 4 21.38 -5.89 0.63
CA LEU A 4 20.37 -6.35 1.59
C LEU A 4 20.39 -7.88 1.62
N THR A 5 20.46 -8.46 2.81
CA THR A 5 20.39 -9.91 3.00
C THR A 5 19.17 -10.23 3.84
N ALA A 6 18.27 -11.04 3.29
CA ALA A 6 17.09 -11.50 4.02
C ALA A 6 17.49 -12.57 5.06
N SER A 7 16.94 -12.45 6.26
CA SER A 7 17.14 -13.42 7.36
C SER A 7 16.03 -14.49 7.43
N GLY A 8 15.12 -14.50 6.46
CA GLY A 8 13.97 -15.41 6.44
C GLY A 8 12.85 -15.05 7.43
N THR A 9 12.73 -13.76 7.79
CA THR A 9 11.69 -13.27 8.70
C THR A 9 10.73 -12.31 7.99
N THR A 10 9.48 -12.29 8.46
CA THR A 10 8.40 -11.44 7.94
C THR A 10 7.79 -10.64 9.10
N SER A 11 8.58 -9.72 9.67
CA SER A 11 8.16 -8.83 10.77
C SER A 11 7.21 -7.73 10.28
N LEU A 12 6.01 -8.11 9.85
CA LEU A 12 5.04 -7.21 9.25
C LEU A 12 4.55 -6.15 10.25
N GLY A 13 4.35 -6.52 11.52
CA GLY A 13 3.96 -5.61 12.58
C GLY A 13 4.97 -4.49 12.81
N GLU A 14 6.25 -4.85 12.88
CA GLU A 14 7.32 -3.87 13.00
C GLU A 14 7.37 -2.92 11.79
N ALA A 15 7.23 -3.46 10.57
CA ALA A 15 7.22 -2.66 9.34
C ALA A 15 6.04 -1.66 9.30
N LEU A 16 4.85 -2.09 9.71
CA LEU A 16 3.66 -1.23 9.79
C LEU A 16 3.83 -0.14 10.86
N SER A 17 4.36 -0.50 12.03
CA SER A 17 4.65 0.46 13.12
C SER A 17 5.69 1.50 12.71
N LEU A 18 6.74 1.05 12.01
CA LEU A 18 7.79 1.92 11.49
C LEU A 18 7.23 2.89 10.47
N THR A 19 6.40 2.39 9.54
CA THR A 19 5.76 3.21 8.51
C THR A 19 4.85 4.27 9.14
N ALA A 20 4.03 3.89 10.13
CA ALA A 20 3.21 4.85 10.89
C ALA A 20 4.05 5.95 11.56
N SER A 21 5.16 5.55 12.18
CA SER A 21 6.09 6.46 12.83
C SER A 21 6.80 7.41 11.86
N SER A 22 7.21 6.91 10.68
CA SER A 22 7.79 7.73 9.62
C SER A 22 6.78 8.73 9.07
N ILE A 23 5.54 8.31 8.79
CA ILE A 23 4.47 9.20 8.37
C ILE A 23 4.26 10.33 9.39
N ALA A 24 4.23 10.00 10.68
CA ALA A 24 4.03 11.01 11.73
C ALA A 24 5.19 12.02 11.83
N LYS A 25 6.42 11.61 11.49
CA LYS A 25 7.62 12.46 11.58
C LYS A 25 7.84 13.30 10.32
N GLU A 26 7.55 12.73 9.16
CA GLU A 26 8.01 13.27 7.87
C GLU A 26 6.92 14.04 7.13
N VAL A 27 5.64 13.68 7.30
CA VAL A 27 4.52 14.28 6.56
C VAL A 27 4.04 15.56 7.27
N GLN A 28 4.16 16.69 6.58
CA GLN A 28 3.72 17.99 7.09
C GLN A 28 2.20 18.13 6.97
N LYS A 29 1.54 18.49 8.06
CA LYS A 29 0.08 18.70 8.07
C LYS A 29 -0.25 20.12 7.62
N THR A 30 -1.35 20.26 6.87
CA THR A 30 -1.92 21.56 6.54
C THR A 30 -2.28 22.33 7.82
N THR A 31 -1.81 23.56 7.91
CA THR A 31 -2.17 24.55 8.94
C THR A 31 -3.09 25.60 8.33
N ALA A 32 -3.57 26.56 9.14
CA ALA A 32 -4.38 27.67 8.64
C ALA A 32 -3.64 28.52 7.59
N ASP A 33 -2.32 28.63 7.73
CA ASP A 33 -1.50 29.54 6.94
C ASP A 33 -0.67 28.83 5.85
N THR A 34 -0.57 27.50 5.90
CA THR A 34 0.31 26.75 4.99
C THR A 34 -0.30 25.41 4.61
N LYS A 35 -0.36 25.15 3.29
CA LYS A 35 -0.73 23.83 2.76
C LYS A 35 0.37 22.83 3.10
N GLY A 36 0.00 21.73 3.73
CA GLY A 36 0.89 20.61 4.01
C GLY A 36 0.96 19.61 2.86
N ASP A 37 1.61 18.49 3.14
CA ASP A 37 1.74 17.38 2.22
C ASP A 37 0.40 16.67 2.00
N TRP A 38 0.30 16.02 0.84
CA TRP A 38 -0.79 15.09 0.58
C TRP A 38 -0.69 13.86 1.48
N ARG A 39 -1.83 13.20 1.71
CA ARG A 39 -1.82 11.94 2.47
C ARG A 39 -0.93 10.90 1.77
N PRO A 40 -0.12 10.12 2.51
CA PRO A 40 0.80 9.17 1.92
C PRO A 40 0.10 8.08 1.11
N LEU A 41 0.73 7.71 0.00
CA LEU A 41 0.41 6.52 -0.80
C LEU A 41 1.36 5.40 -0.35
N VAL A 42 0.80 4.27 0.09
CA VAL A 42 1.58 3.17 0.68
C VAL A 42 1.45 1.93 -0.20
N PHE A 43 2.58 1.37 -0.60
CA PHE A 43 2.67 0.10 -1.30
C PHE A 43 3.30 -0.93 -0.37
N LEU A 44 2.53 -1.95 0.00
CA LEU A 44 2.99 -3.08 0.79
C LEU A 44 3.19 -4.28 -0.13
N MET A 45 4.39 -4.85 -0.15
CA MET A 45 4.68 -6.08 -0.90
C MET A 45 5.21 -7.13 0.07
N THR A 46 4.65 -8.34 0.03
CA THR A 46 5.14 -9.47 0.82
C THR A 46 4.91 -10.78 0.07
N ASP A 47 5.82 -11.72 0.23
CA ASP A 47 5.78 -13.07 -0.33
C ASP A 47 5.43 -14.14 0.71
N GLY A 48 5.13 -13.74 1.95
CA GLY A 48 4.89 -14.68 3.04
C GLY A 48 3.89 -14.17 4.08
N SER A 49 3.64 -15.02 5.08
CA SER A 49 2.78 -14.69 6.22
C SER A 49 3.58 -13.99 7.32
N PRO A 50 2.97 -13.09 8.12
CA PRO A 50 3.64 -12.47 9.26
C PRO A 50 4.14 -13.51 10.25
N ASN A 51 5.30 -13.28 10.85
CA ASN A 51 5.85 -14.13 11.90
C ASN A 51 6.05 -13.41 13.23
N ASP A 52 5.47 -12.21 13.38
CA ASP A 52 5.42 -11.39 14.59
C ASP A 52 3.98 -11.12 15.05
N ASP A 53 3.82 -10.47 16.22
CA ASP A 53 2.52 -9.96 16.67
C ASP A 53 2.13 -8.69 15.89
N TRP A 54 1.69 -8.90 14.66
CA TRP A 54 1.44 -7.84 13.69
C TRP A 54 0.23 -6.97 14.01
N ARG A 55 -0.64 -7.39 14.93
CA ARG A 55 -1.88 -6.69 15.31
C ARG A 55 -1.62 -5.31 15.87
N LYS A 56 -0.56 -5.16 16.68
CA LYS A 56 -0.17 -3.84 17.19
C LYS A 56 0.22 -2.90 16.05
N GLY A 57 1.07 -3.38 15.13
CA GLY A 57 1.52 -2.60 13.99
C GLY A 57 0.38 -2.22 13.04
N LEU A 58 -0.57 -3.13 12.83
CA LEU A 58 -1.81 -2.84 12.11
C LEU A 58 -2.57 -1.66 12.72
N ASN A 59 -2.77 -1.67 14.04
CA ASN A 59 -3.50 -0.61 14.73
C ASN A 59 -2.76 0.74 14.63
N ASP A 60 -1.44 0.73 14.82
CA ASP A 60 -0.60 1.93 14.66
C ASP A 60 -0.69 2.48 13.23
N PHE A 61 -0.66 1.59 12.22
CA PHE A 61 -0.77 1.96 10.81
C PHE A 61 -2.16 2.47 10.44
N LYS A 62 -3.25 1.85 10.93
CA LYS A 62 -4.62 2.34 10.73
C LYS A 62 -4.86 3.70 11.38
N ALA A 63 -4.17 4.01 12.47
CA ALA A 63 -4.20 5.34 13.09
C ALA A 63 -3.42 6.40 12.29
N ALA A 64 -2.46 5.98 11.45
CA ALA A 64 -1.78 6.86 10.52
C ALA A 64 -2.75 7.31 9.41
N ARG A 65 -2.80 8.62 9.13
CA ARG A 65 -3.69 9.18 8.10
C ARG A 65 -3.11 8.94 6.69
N THR A 66 -3.27 7.72 6.19
CA THR A 66 -2.91 7.34 4.82
C THR A 66 -3.98 7.78 3.81
N GLY A 67 -3.58 7.85 2.54
CA GLY A 67 -4.47 8.11 1.40
C GLY A 67 -4.92 6.79 0.77
N VAL A 68 -4.07 6.25 -0.11
CA VAL A 68 -4.27 4.93 -0.73
C VAL A 68 -3.24 3.97 -0.17
N VAL A 69 -3.69 2.77 0.16
CA VAL A 69 -2.83 1.66 0.56
C VAL A 69 -3.08 0.51 -0.40
N VAL A 70 -2.03 0.03 -1.08
CA VAL A 70 -2.12 -1.13 -1.98
C VAL A 70 -1.24 -2.23 -1.41
N ALA A 71 -1.82 -3.41 -1.16
CA ALA A 71 -1.10 -4.58 -0.73
C ALA A 71 -0.93 -5.57 -1.87
N CYS A 72 0.26 -6.15 -1.99
CA CYS A 72 0.65 -7.04 -3.05
C CYS A 72 1.21 -8.34 -2.45
N ALA A 73 0.45 -9.41 -2.61
CA ALA A 73 0.88 -10.79 -2.38
C ALA A 73 1.76 -11.23 -3.55
N ALA A 74 3.06 -11.38 -3.31
CA ALA A 74 4.02 -11.84 -4.31
C ALA A 74 4.20 -13.36 -4.19
N GLY A 75 3.64 -14.11 -5.13
CA GLY A 75 3.60 -15.57 -5.05
C GLY A 75 2.47 -16.10 -4.18
N HIS A 76 2.59 -17.37 -3.80
CA HIS A 76 1.46 -18.17 -3.27
C HIS A 76 1.49 -18.31 -1.74
N ASP A 77 2.62 -18.00 -1.11
CA ASP A 77 2.84 -18.19 0.34
C ASP A 77 2.41 -16.95 1.17
N ALA A 78 2.05 -15.85 0.49
CA ALA A 78 1.53 -14.65 1.12
C ALA A 78 0.08 -14.84 1.58
N ASP A 79 -0.19 -14.52 2.85
CA ASP A 79 -1.53 -14.62 3.40
C ASP A 79 -2.37 -13.39 3.02
N THR A 80 -3.19 -13.55 1.97
CA THR A 80 -4.10 -12.50 1.50
C THR A 80 -5.16 -12.11 2.53
N SER A 81 -5.51 -12.99 3.48
CA SER A 81 -6.48 -12.66 4.53
C SER A 81 -5.93 -11.59 5.48
N VAL A 82 -4.65 -11.69 5.84
CA VAL A 82 -3.94 -10.66 6.61
C VAL A 82 -3.86 -9.35 5.82
N LEU A 83 -3.53 -9.41 4.53
CA LEU A 83 -3.43 -8.21 3.69
C LEU A 83 -4.77 -7.47 3.58
N LYS A 84 -5.88 -8.20 3.51
CA LYS A 84 -7.24 -7.63 3.50
C LYS A 84 -7.60 -6.93 4.81
N GLU A 85 -6.98 -7.31 5.93
CA GLU A 85 -7.15 -6.58 7.18
C GLU A 85 -6.44 -5.22 7.18
N ILE A 86 -5.41 -5.06 6.33
CA ILE A 86 -4.62 -3.83 6.18
C ILE A 86 -5.28 -2.86 5.20
N THR A 87 -5.74 -3.36 4.05
CA THR A 87 -6.35 -2.54 2.99
C THR A 87 -7.36 -3.32 2.15
N GLU A 88 -8.32 -2.61 1.57
CA GLU A 88 -9.29 -3.15 0.61
C GLU A 88 -8.65 -3.44 -0.76
N ILE A 89 -7.50 -2.83 -1.07
CA ILE A 89 -6.81 -3.00 -2.36
C ILE A 89 -5.73 -4.06 -2.20
N VAL A 90 -6.13 -5.33 -2.31
CA VAL A 90 -5.21 -6.47 -2.32
C VAL A 90 -5.06 -7.01 -3.74
N VAL A 91 -3.82 -7.18 -4.14
CA VAL A 91 -3.42 -7.70 -5.44
C VAL A 91 -2.52 -8.91 -5.22
N GLN A 92 -2.68 -9.93 -6.05
CA GLN A 92 -1.82 -11.09 -6.09
C GLN A 92 -1.07 -11.13 -7.42
N LEU A 93 0.25 -11.34 -7.33
CA LEU A 93 1.14 -11.55 -8.46
C LEU A 93 1.58 -13.01 -8.41
N ASP A 94 1.12 -13.81 -9.37
CA ASP A 94 1.45 -15.25 -9.41
C ASP A 94 2.96 -15.46 -9.64
N THR A 95 3.60 -14.52 -10.35
CA THR A 95 5.05 -14.44 -10.54
C THR A 95 5.57 -13.06 -10.12
N ALA A 96 6.60 -13.04 -9.27
CA ALA A 96 7.30 -11.82 -8.88
C ALA A 96 8.35 -11.40 -9.95
N ASP A 97 8.00 -11.50 -11.23
CA ASP A 97 8.89 -11.10 -12.32
C ASP A 97 8.81 -9.59 -12.61
N SER A 98 9.86 -9.08 -13.25
CA SER A 98 9.97 -7.64 -13.54
C SER A 98 8.88 -7.09 -14.45
N SER A 99 8.29 -7.90 -15.33
CA SER A 99 7.19 -7.49 -16.22
C SER A 99 5.91 -7.26 -15.44
N THR A 100 5.56 -8.21 -14.58
CA THR A 100 4.34 -8.21 -13.77
C THR A 100 4.36 -7.06 -12.76
N ILE A 101 5.49 -6.86 -12.06
CA ILE A 101 5.67 -5.72 -11.15
C ILE A 101 5.58 -4.39 -11.91
N LYS A 102 6.16 -4.28 -13.12
CA LYS A 102 6.09 -3.07 -13.94
C LYS A 102 4.67 -2.77 -14.40
N ALA A 103 3.91 -3.79 -14.81
CA ALA A 103 2.50 -3.65 -15.19
C ALA A 103 1.66 -3.18 -14.00
N PHE A 104 1.87 -3.78 -12.82
CA PHE A 104 1.24 -3.36 -11.57
C PHE A 104 1.52 -1.89 -11.24
N PHE A 105 2.77 -1.45 -11.20
CA PHE A 105 3.08 -0.05 -10.89
C PHE A 105 2.53 0.93 -11.93
N LYS A 106 2.51 0.56 -13.22
CA LYS A 106 1.85 1.36 -14.25
C LYS A 106 0.36 1.51 -13.98
N TRP A 107 -0.30 0.41 -13.66
CA TRP A 107 -1.73 0.37 -13.36
C TRP A 107 -2.07 1.20 -12.12
N VAL A 108 -1.35 1.03 -11.01
CA VAL A 108 -1.58 1.83 -9.80
C VAL A 108 -1.27 3.31 -10.02
N SER A 109 -0.20 3.64 -10.75
CA SER A 109 0.13 5.05 -11.06
C SER A 109 -0.96 5.72 -11.91
N ALA A 110 -1.52 5.01 -12.89
CA ALA A 110 -2.64 5.50 -13.69
C ALA A 110 -3.88 5.73 -12.83
N SER A 111 -4.15 4.82 -11.90
CA SER A 111 -5.28 4.88 -10.97
C SER A 111 -5.22 6.10 -10.04
N ILE A 112 -4.05 6.33 -9.46
CA ILE A 112 -3.83 7.46 -8.54
C ILE A 112 -3.90 8.79 -9.29
N SER A 113 -3.41 8.83 -10.54
CA SER A 113 -3.52 10.02 -11.40
C SER A 113 -4.98 10.39 -11.69
N VAL A 114 -5.81 9.40 -12.05
CA VAL A 114 -7.26 9.59 -12.26
C VAL A 114 -7.95 10.02 -10.97
N GLY A 115 -7.62 9.39 -9.83
CA GLY A 115 -8.14 9.77 -8.52
C GLY A 115 -7.79 11.21 -8.12
N SER A 116 -6.53 11.61 -8.29
CA SER A 116 -6.04 12.96 -7.96
C SER A 116 -6.74 14.07 -8.74
N GLN A 117 -7.07 13.83 -10.02
CA GLN A 117 -7.86 14.77 -10.84
C GLN A 117 -9.32 14.88 -10.37
N LYS A 118 -9.86 13.80 -9.80
CA LYS A 118 -11.23 13.73 -9.29
C LYS A 118 -11.38 14.39 -7.91
N VAL A 119 -10.34 14.33 -7.07
CA VAL A 119 -10.31 15.04 -5.76
C VAL A 119 -10.39 16.57 -5.95
N GLU A 120 -9.70 17.10 -6.97
CA GLU A 120 -9.69 18.53 -7.29
C GLU A 120 -11.08 19.05 -7.74
N SER A 121 -11.89 18.17 -8.33
CA SER A 121 -13.21 18.50 -8.86
C SER A 121 -14.38 18.15 -7.93
N SER A 122 -14.24 17.20 -7.01
CA SER A 122 -15.39 16.59 -6.30
C SER A 122 -15.37 16.62 -4.77
N LYS A 123 -14.34 17.18 -4.10
CA LYS A 123 -14.19 17.16 -2.61
C LYS A 123 -14.30 15.75 -1.96
N LYS A 124 -14.24 14.67 -2.74
CA LYS A 124 -14.14 13.29 -2.24
C LYS A 124 -12.64 12.99 -2.14
N GLU A 125 -12.13 12.84 -0.91
CA GLU A 125 -10.69 12.66 -0.65
C GLU A 125 -10.20 11.21 -0.79
N VAL A 126 -11.11 10.23 -0.89
CA VAL A 126 -10.77 8.81 -0.86
C VAL A 126 -11.03 8.19 -2.24
N ILE A 127 -9.96 7.68 -2.84
CA ILE A 127 -9.99 6.94 -4.10
C ILE A 127 -10.43 5.51 -3.77
N GLY A 128 -11.57 5.08 -4.30
CA GLY A 128 -12.09 3.73 -4.11
C GLY A 128 -11.56 2.76 -5.17
N LEU A 129 -11.71 1.46 -4.94
CA LEU A 129 -11.38 0.41 -5.92
C LEU A 129 -12.14 0.58 -7.26
N GLU A 130 -13.31 1.22 -7.20
CA GLU A 130 -14.18 1.57 -8.33
C GLU A 130 -13.63 2.65 -9.26
N ASP A 131 -12.63 3.41 -8.82
CA ASP A 131 -11.94 4.43 -9.61
C ASP A 131 -10.68 3.87 -10.31
N LEU A 132 -10.38 2.58 -10.13
CA LEU A 132 -9.24 1.92 -10.74
C LEU A 132 -9.56 1.54 -12.21
N PRO A 133 -8.62 1.72 -13.16
CA PRO A 133 -8.74 1.14 -14.49
C PRO A 133 -8.81 -0.39 -14.40
N PRO A 134 -9.24 -1.10 -15.45
CA PRO A 134 -9.24 -2.56 -15.45
C PRO A 134 -7.82 -3.10 -15.14
N PRO A 135 -7.68 -4.10 -14.26
CA PRO A 135 -6.39 -4.67 -13.94
C PRO A 135 -5.78 -5.34 -15.18
N PRO A 136 -4.45 -5.26 -15.37
CA PRO A 136 -3.79 -5.96 -16.46
C PRO A 136 -3.88 -7.49 -16.25
N PRO A 137 -3.82 -8.31 -17.32
CA PRO A 137 -4.03 -9.76 -17.25
C PRO A 137 -3.09 -10.50 -16.27
N GLU A 138 -1.93 -9.92 -16.01
CA GLU A 138 -0.89 -10.48 -15.15
C GLU A 138 -1.14 -10.18 -13.65
N VAL A 139 -2.20 -9.44 -13.32
CA VAL A 139 -2.47 -8.91 -11.99
C VAL A 139 -3.86 -9.35 -11.51
N ASN A 140 -3.90 -10.19 -10.49
CA ASN A 140 -5.14 -10.70 -9.92
C ASN A 140 -5.58 -9.81 -8.76
N VAL A 141 -6.73 -9.14 -8.88
CA VAL A 141 -7.31 -8.37 -7.77
C VAL A 141 -8.06 -9.32 -6.84
N VAL A 142 -7.65 -9.36 -5.57
CA VAL A 142 -8.23 -10.24 -4.56
C VAL A 142 -9.27 -9.45 -3.76
N LEU A 143 -10.54 -9.57 -4.16
CA LEU A 143 -11.70 -9.02 -3.44
C LEU A 143 -12.00 -9.85 -2.19
#